data_AF-A0A7Y5QZ56-F1
#
_entry.id   AF-A0A7Y5QZ56-F1
#
_cell.length_a   1.000
_cell.length_b   1.000
_cell.length_c   1.000
_cell.angle_alpha   90.00
_cell.angle_beta   90.00
_cell.angle_gamma   90.00
#
_symmetry.space_group_name_H-M   'P 1'
#
loop_
_entity.id
_entity.type
_entity.pdbx_description
1 polymer ?
#
loop_
_entity_poly.entity_id
_entity_poly.type
_entity_poly.pdbx_seq_one_letter_code
_entity_poly.pdbx_strand_id
1 'polypeptide(L)'
;MRPRLDFLAAWRLRRHAASYVRDLWFEPNAADVAWLTSLEPNDDADHARWELRYLQRAAILLAAERDALDDRTPAAIARAITRAFDADSSVAHDRAAVARAQFNERLASYRGVLLSREATPATPRLGLVLLTFLGRPTSPSDPIALRAGTIALDALAVASDALRARFGTAQLPEDVAPSLAAKAAR
;
A
#
# COMPACT_ATOMS: atom_id res chain seq x y z
N MET A 1 4.53 13.08 -35.76
CA MET A 1 5.70 12.57 -34.99
C MET A 1 5.41 12.29 -33.50
N ARG A 2 4.34 12.83 -32.89
CA ARG A 2 3.91 12.57 -31.49
C ARG A 2 3.58 11.11 -31.08
N PRO A 3 2.97 10.25 -31.93
CA PRO A 3 2.49 8.93 -31.49
C PRO A 3 3.57 7.98 -30.95
N ARG A 4 4.81 8.08 -31.46
CA ARG A 4 5.92 7.24 -31.01
C ARG A 4 6.46 7.66 -29.63
N LEU A 5 6.43 8.95 -29.31
CA LEU A 5 6.88 9.46 -28.01
C LEU A 5 5.91 9.08 -26.89
N ASP A 6 4.60 9.18 -27.15
CA ASP A 6 3.56 8.77 -26.20
C ASP A 6 3.61 7.27 -25.91
N PHE A 7 3.85 6.47 -26.95
CA PHE A 7 4.05 5.02 -26.80
C PHE A 7 5.26 4.68 -25.92
N LEU A 8 6.41 5.32 -26.16
CA LEU A 8 7.62 5.09 -25.37
C LEU A 8 7.46 5.54 -23.92
N ALA A 9 6.81 6.68 -23.68
CA ALA A 9 6.50 7.16 -22.33
C ALA A 9 5.57 6.19 -21.59
N ALA A 10 4.48 5.75 -22.22
CA ALA A 10 3.56 4.76 -21.65
C ALA A 10 4.22 3.40 -21.42
N TRP A 11 5.14 2.97 -22.29
CA TRP A 11 5.93 1.75 -22.09
C TRP A 11 6.88 1.87 -20.90
N ARG A 12 7.63 2.98 -20.79
CA ARG A 12 8.52 3.25 -19.66
C ARG A 12 7.73 3.25 -18.34
N LEU A 13 6.63 4.01 -18.29
CA LEU A 13 5.77 4.06 -17.11
C LEU A 13 5.32 2.65 -16.66
N ARG A 14 4.83 1.83 -17.59
CA ARG A 14 4.43 0.45 -17.30
C ARG A 14 5.60 -0.40 -16.78
N ARG A 15 6.80 -0.25 -17.37
CA ARG A 15 8.00 -0.98 -16.95
C ARG A 15 8.46 -0.56 -15.55
N HIS A 16 8.45 0.74 -15.25
CA HIS A 16 8.80 1.27 -13.93
C HIS A 16 7.77 0.82 -12.88
N ALA A 17 6.48 0.89 -13.18
CA ALA A 17 5.42 0.40 -12.29
C ALA A 17 5.54 -1.10 -12.00
N ALA A 18 5.74 -1.92 -13.03
CA ALA A 18 5.94 -3.36 -12.86
C ALA A 18 7.19 -3.69 -12.02
N SER A 19 8.27 -2.93 -12.21
CA SER A 19 9.48 -3.13 -11.40
C SER A 19 9.26 -2.67 -9.96
N TYR A 20 8.57 -1.54 -9.75
CA TYR A 20 8.26 -1.00 -8.41
C TYR A 20 7.45 -2.01 -7.60
N VAL A 21 6.39 -2.57 -8.20
CA VAL A 21 5.60 -3.62 -7.58
C VAL A 21 6.46 -4.84 -7.28
N ARG A 22 7.26 -5.33 -8.24
CA ARG A 22 8.11 -6.52 -8.05
C ARG A 22 9.07 -6.37 -6.87
N ASP A 23 9.73 -5.24 -6.75
CA ASP A 23 10.74 -5.02 -5.71
C ASP A 23 10.12 -4.94 -4.30
N LEU A 24 8.81 -4.64 -4.22
CA LEU A 24 8.04 -4.60 -2.98
C LEU A 24 7.15 -5.84 -2.77
N TRP A 25 7.20 -6.81 -3.69
CA TRP A 25 6.41 -8.05 -3.63
C TRP A 25 7.18 -9.17 -2.92
N PHE A 26 7.63 -8.90 -1.70
CA PHE A 26 8.45 -9.81 -0.89
C PHE A 26 7.65 -10.40 0.29
N GLU A 27 8.23 -11.41 0.96
CA GLU A 27 7.61 -12.03 2.12
C GLU A 27 7.67 -11.13 3.37
N PRO A 28 6.59 -11.07 4.17
CA PRO A 28 6.61 -10.34 5.42
C PRO A 28 7.73 -10.80 6.37
N ASN A 29 8.22 -9.86 7.18
CA ASN A 29 9.21 -10.14 8.22
C ASN A 29 8.72 -11.21 9.20
N ALA A 30 9.55 -12.22 9.44
CA ALA A 30 9.21 -13.35 10.30
C ALA A 30 8.86 -12.93 11.74
N ALA A 31 9.48 -11.87 12.26
CA ALA A 31 9.20 -11.37 13.61
C ALA A 31 7.79 -10.76 13.72
N ASP A 32 7.33 -10.05 12.68
CA ASP A 32 5.99 -9.46 12.65
C ASP A 32 4.93 -10.53 12.43
N VAL A 33 5.22 -11.54 11.59
CA VAL A 33 4.37 -12.73 11.44
C VAL A 33 4.21 -13.43 12.79
N ALA A 34 5.31 -13.79 13.45
CA ALA A 34 5.27 -14.50 14.73
C ALA A 34 4.54 -13.69 15.82
N TRP A 35 4.74 -12.37 15.84
CA TRP A 35 4.00 -11.50 16.75
C TRP A 35 2.51 -11.51 16.46
N LEU A 36 2.09 -11.33 15.21
CA LEU A 36 0.67 -11.36 14.84
C LEU A 36 0.03 -12.73 15.10
N THR A 37 0.73 -13.82 14.81
CA THR A 37 0.29 -15.18 15.11
C THR A 37 -0.03 -15.34 16.60
N SER A 38 0.83 -14.81 17.49
CA SER A 38 0.60 -14.87 18.95
C SER A 38 -0.65 -14.09 19.41
N LEU A 39 -1.23 -13.28 18.53
CA LEU A 39 -2.46 -12.55 18.81
C LEU A 39 -3.72 -13.29 18.33
N GLU A 40 -3.57 -14.30 17.48
CA GLU A 40 -4.69 -15.04 16.90
C GLU A 40 -5.21 -16.10 17.87
N PRO A 41 -6.54 -16.33 17.94
CA PRO A 41 -7.12 -17.36 18.80
C PRO A 41 -6.64 -18.79 18.48
N ASN A 42 -6.24 -19.06 17.23
CA ASN A 42 -5.86 -20.38 16.75
C ASN A 42 -4.37 -20.51 16.40
N ASP A 43 -3.54 -19.49 16.71
CA ASP A 43 -2.14 -19.41 16.30
C ASP A 43 -1.93 -19.67 14.78
N ASP A 44 -2.83 -19.17 13.93
CA ASP A 44 -2.76 -19.38 12.48
C ASP A 44 -1.70 -18.47 11.84
N ALA A 45 -0.50 -19.02 11.70
CA ALA A 45 0.63 -18.32 11.11
C ALA A 45 0.46 -18.03 9.61
N ASP A 46 -0.38 -18.79 8.90
CA ASP A 46 -0.60 -18.53 7.48
C ASP A 46 -1.55 -17.37 7.28
N HIS A 47 -2.61 -17.29 8.09
CA HIS A 47 -3.52 -16.15 8.10
C HIS A 47 -2.78 -14.84 8.44
N ALA A 48 -2.01 -14.81 9.52
CA ALA A 48 -1.19 -13.65 9.89
C ALA A 48 -0.23 -13.22 8.77
N ARG A 49 0.39 -14.20 8.08
CA ARG A 49 1.27 -13.94 6.93
C ARG A 49 0.50 -13.32 5.77
N TRP A 50 -0.69 -13.83 5.46
CA TRP A 50 -1.54 -13.28 4.40
C TRP A 50 -2.00 -11.85 4.69
N GLU A 51 -2.40 -11.54 5.93
CA GLU A 51 -2.80 -10.18 6.30
C GLU A 51 -1.65 -9.18 6.17
N LEU A 52 -0.42 -9.58 6.52
CA LEU A 52 0.76 -8.74 6.28
C LEU A 52 1.06 -8.56 4.78
N ARG A 53 0.91 -9.61 3.96
CA ARG A 53 1.04 -9.49 2.50
C ARG A 53 0.01 -8.50 1.96
N TYR A 54 -1.24 -8.56 2.40
CA TYR A 54 -2.27 -7.61 1.96
C TYR A 54 -1.96 -6.19 2.39
N LEU A 55 -1.51 -5.98 3.63
CA LEU A 55 -1.08 -4.67 4.13
C LEU A 55 0.06 -4.10 3.27
N GLN A 56 1.12 -4.86 3.03
CA GLN A 56 2.25 -4.43 2.22
C GLN A 56 1.81 -4.07 0.79
N ARG A 57 1.00 -4.92 0.17
CA ARG A 57 0.46 -4.68 -1.18
C ARG A 57 -0.43 -3.44 -1.22
N ALA A 58 -1.19 -3.18 -0.15
CA ALA A 58 -2.03 -1.99 -0.05
C ALA A 58 -1.15 -0.74 0.08
N ALA A 59 -0.09 -0.82 0.89
CA ALA A 59 0.88 0.27 1.05
C ALA A 59 1.54 0.69 -0.27
N ILE A 60 1.87 -0.27 -1.16
CA ILE A 60 2.40 0.01 -2.51
C ILE A 60 1.50 1.00 -3.27
N LEU A 61 0.19 0.74 -3.29
CA LEU A 61 -0.76 1.56 -4.03
C LEU A 61 -1.12 2.85 -3.30
N LEU A 62 -1.29 2.81 -1.98
CA LEU A 62 -1.59 3.99 -1.16
C LEU A 62 -0.45 5.02 -1.21
N ALA A 63 0.80 4.56 -1.19
CA ALA A 63 1.96 5.45 -1.37
C ALA A 63 1.91 6.14 -2.73
N ALA A 64 1.56 5.42 -3.80
CA ALA A 64 1.41 6.00 -5.13
C ALA A 64 0.24 7.00 -5.19
N GLU A 65 -0.93 6.65 -4.66
CA GLU A 65 -2.11 7.54 -4.62
C GLU A 65 -1.84 8.84 -3.85
N ARG A 66 -0.97 8.81 -2.84
CA ARG A 66 -0.64 9.98 -2.02
C ARG A 66 0.52 10.81 -2.57
N ASP A 67 1.59 10.14 -3.04
CA ASP A 67 2.89 10.79 -3.29
C ASP A 67 3.21 10.93 -4.79
N ALA A 68 2.44 10.30 -5.69
CA ALA A 68 2.68 10.46 -7.13
C ALA A 68 2.27 11.84 -7.65
N LEU A 69 3.01 12.31 -8.65
CA LEU A 69 2.81 13.62 -9.30
C LEU A 69 1.71 13.63 -10.39
N ASP A 70 1.24 12.46 -10.80
CA ASP A 70 0.19 12.32 -11.82
C ASP A 70 -0.73 11.12 -11.55
N ASP A 71 -1.92 11.14 -12.17
CA ASP A 71 -2.91 10.06 -12.05
C ASP A 71 -2.51 8.78 -12.82
N ARG A 72 -1.56 8.90 -13.76
CA ARG A 72 -1.15 7.79 -14.61
C ARG A 72 -0.30 6.78 -13.84
N THR A 73 0.46 7.27 -12.86
CA THR A 73 1.37 6.46 -12.04
C THR A 73 0.61 5.51 -11.11
N PRO A 74 -0.34 5.97 -10.27
CA PRO A 74 -1.20 5.06 -9.50
C PRO A 74 -1.95 4.07 -10.39
N ALA A 75 -2.49 4.51 -11.53
CA ALA A 75 -3.18 3.62 -12.46
C ALA A 75 -2.26 2.54 -13.08
N ALA A 76 -1.01 2.87 -13.38
CA ALA A 76 -0.03 1.92 -13.88
C ALA A 76 0.40 0.92 -12.79
N ILE A 77 0.54 1.37 -11.54
CA ILE A 77 0.87 0.54 -10.38
C ILE A 77 -0.28 -0.41 -10.05
N ALA A 78 -1.53 0.07 -10.03
CA ALA A 78 -2.70 -0.78 -9.82
C ALA A 78 -2.77 -1.93 -10.84
N ARG A 79 -2.53 -1.65 -12.13
CA ARG A 79 -2.44 -2.69 -13.17
C ARG A 79 -1.29 -3.67 -12.95
N ALA A 80 -0.16 -3.20 -12.46
CA ALA A 80 0.98 -4.06 -12.14
C ALA A 80 0.67 -4.97 -10.93
N ILE A 81 -0.03 -4.47 -9.91
CA ILE A 81 -0.51 -5.26 -8.77
C ILE A 81 -1.47 -6.37 -9.24
N THR A 82 -2.44 -6.06 -10.11
CA THR A 82 -3.35 -7.08 -10.67
C THR A 82 -2.57 -8.21 -11.35
N ARG A 83 -1.57 -7.87 -12.17
CA ARG A 83 -0.73 -8.87 -12.85
C ARG A 83 0.14 -9.66 -11.87
N ALA A 84 0.61 -9.04 -10.80
CA ALA A 84 1.38 -9.72 -9.76
C ALA A 84 0.52 -10.75 -9.02
N PHE A 85 -0.75 -10.43 -8.71
CA PHE A 85 -1.70 -11.40 -8.17
C PHE A 85 -1.97 -12.58 -9.11
N ASP A 86 -2.14 -12.32 -10.42
CA ASP A 86 -2.37 -13.38 -11.41
C ASP A 86 -1.17 -14.33 -11.56
N ALA A 87 0.04 -13.88 -11.19
CA ALA A 87 1.28 -14.65 -11.26
C ALA A 87 1.78 -15.17 -9.89
N ASP A 88 1.05 -14.91 -8.80
CA ASP A 88 1.47 -15.25 -7.44
C ASP A 88 1.28 -16.75 -7.19
N SER A 89 2.38 -17.50 -7.09
CA SER A 89 2.37 -18.94 -6.83
C SER A 89 1.83 -19.32 -5.44
N SER A 90 1.75 -18.34 -4.53
CA SER A 90 1.17 -18.56 -3.19
C SER A 90 -0.36 -18.58 -3.24
N VAL A 91 -0.96 -18.04 -4.32
CA VAL A 91 -2.40 -18.04 -4.52
C VAL A 91 -2.76 -19.24 -5.41
N ALA A 92 -3.63 -20.11 -4.91
CA ALA A 92 -4.19 -21.17 -5.74
C ALA A 92 -4.87 -20.57 -6.99
N HIS A 93 -4.69 -21.19 -8.15
CA HIS A 93 -5.10 -20.61 -9.43
C HIS A 93 -6.60 -20.26 -9.50
N ASP A 94 -7.44 -21.05 -8.83
CA ASP A 94 -8.90 -20.85 -8.71
C ASP A 94 -9.30 -19.80 -7.65
N ARG A 95 -8.35 -19.31 -6.84
CA ARG A 95 -8.58 -18.38 -5.73
C ARG A 95 -8.10 -16.96 -5.99
N ALA A 96 -7.51 -16.68 -7.16
CA ALA A 96 -7.02 -15.34 -7.52
C ALA A 96 -8.12 -14.25 -7.47
N ALA A 97 -9.38 -14.59 -7.79
CA ALA A 97 -10.50 -13.65 -7.67
C ALA A 97 -10.81 -13.32 -6.19
N VAL A 98 -10.81 -14.33 -5.31
CA VAL A 98 -11.06 -14.17 -3.87
C VAL A 98 -9.93 -13.35 -3.24
N ALA A 99 -8.68 -13.68 -3.53
CA ALA A 99 -7.52 -12.95 -3.00
C ALA A 99 -7.53 -11.47 -3.42
N ARG A 100 -7.98 -11.16 -4.65
CA ARG A 100 -8.16 -9.77 -5.11
C ARG A 100 -9.30 -9.06 -4.40
N ALA A 101 -10.43 -9.73 -4.16
CA ALA A 101 -11.54 -9.16 -3.42
C ALA A 101 -11.13 -8.82 -1.97
N GLN A 102 -10.46 -9.76 -1.29
CA GLN A 102 -9.91 -9.56 0.05
C GLN A 102 -8.91 -8.38 0.06
N PHE A 103 -7.96 -8.35 -0.87
CA PHE A 103 -7.03 -7.25 -1.03
C PHE A 103 -7.75 -5.89 -1.17
N ASN A 104 -8.75 -5.80 -2.03
CA ASN A 104 -9.49 -4.56 -2.27
C ASN A 104 -10.24 -4.09 -1.02
N GLU A 105 -10.75 -5.01 -0.21
CA GLU A 105 -11.37 -4.71 1.08
C GLU A 105 -10.36 -4.10 2.06
N ARG A 106 -9.17 -4.71 2.21
CA ARG A 106 -8.09 -4.17 3.07
C ARG A 106 -7.66 -2.79 2.58
N LEU A 107 -7.42 -2.65 1.27
CA LEU A 107 -7.04 -1.39 0.65
C LEU A 107 -8.07 -0.28 0.92
N ALA A 108 -9.36 -0.58 0.80
CA ALA A 108 -10.43 0.38 1.08
C ALA A 108 -10.44 0.82 2.55
N SER A 109 -10.28 -0.11 3.49
CA SER A 109 -10.22 0.19 4.93
C SER A 109 -9.02 1.06 5.29
N TYR A 110 -7.81 0.70 4.83
CA TYR A 110 -6.61 1.52 5.07
C TYR A 110 -6.75 2.91 4.44
N ARG A 111 -7.27 3.00 3.20
CA ARG A 111 -7.53 4.29 2.54
C ARG A 111 -8.50 5.15 3.36
N GLY A 112 -9.57 4.55 3.90
CA GLY A 112 -10.54 5.26 4.74
C GLY A 112 -9.89 5.90 5.96
N VAL A 113 -8.98 5.19 6.63
CA VAL A 113 -8.22 5.75 7.76
C VAL A 113 -7.32 6.92 7.34
N LEU A 114 -6.64 6.81 6.19
CA LEU A 114 -5.75 7.86 5.71
C LEU A 114 -6.48 9.12 5.21
N LEU A 115 -7.70 8.98 4.69
CA LEU A 115 -8.49 10.11 4.19
C LEU A 115 -9.35 10.78 5.27
N SER A 116 -9.61 10.08 6.38
CA SER A 116 -10.45 10.60 7.46
C SER A 116 -9.72 11.65 8.31
N ARG A 117 -10.46 12.68 8.70
CA ARG A 117 -10.00 13.73 9.61
C ARG A 117 -10.67 13.54 10.97
N GLU A 118 -10.05 12.72 11.80
CA GLU A 118 -10.53 12.41 13.15
C GLU A 118 -9.57 12.96 14.21
N ALA A 119 -10.08 13.19 15.42
CA ALA A 119 -9.24 13.62 16.56
C ALA A 119 -8.27 12.50 17.01
N THR A 120 -8.65 11.24 16.83
CA THR A 120 -7.82 10.09 17.15
C THR A 120 -6.64 9.99 16.17
N PRO A 121 -5.40 9.80 16.65
CA PRO A 121 -4.23 9.64 15.79
C PRO A 121 -4.41 8.53 14.73
N ALA A 122 -3.84 8.72 13.53
CA ALA A 122 -3.98 7.75 12.43
C ALA A 122 -3.31 6.40 12.74
N THR A 123 -2.19 6.39 13.45
CA THR A 123 -1.42 5.16 13.75
C THR A 123 -2.25 4.06 14.40
N PRO A 124 -2.85 4.24 15.59
CA PRO A 124 -3.67 3.18 16.19
C PRO A 124 -4.85 2.80 15.31
N ARG A 125 -5.44 3.73 14.54
CA ARG A 125 -6.56 3.43 13.63
C ARG A 125 -6.14 2.54 12.46
N LEU A 126 -4.93 2.73 11.91
CA LEU A 126 -4.36 1.80 10.93
C LEU A 126 -4.15 0.43 11.54
N GLY A 127 -3.67 0.38 12.79
CA GLY A 127 -3.52 -0.88 13.52
C GLY A 127 -4.84 -1.61 13.74
N LEU A 128 -5.93 -0.88 14.03
CA LEU A 128 -7.26 -1.47 14.14
C LEU A 128 -7.73 -2.12 12.84
N VAL A 129 -7.40 -1.58 11.68
CA VAL A 129 -7.74 -2.21 10.39
C VAL A 129 -7.08 -3.58 10.31
N LEU A 130 -5.78 -3.67 10.56
CA LEU A 130 -5.04 -4.93 10.56
C LEU A 130 -5.63 -5.93 11.56
N LEU A 131 -5.82 -5.51 12.81
CA LEU A 131 -6.31 -6.36 13.89
C LEU A 131 -7.76 -6.82 13.66
N THR A 132 -8.59 -6.00 13.01
CA THR A 132 -9.95 -6.39 12.63
C THR A 132 -9.94 -7.54 11.63
N PHE A 133 -9.08 -7.50 10.62
CA PHE A 133 -8.96 -8.60 9.65
C PHE A 133 -8.30 -9.85 10.25
N LEU A 134 -7.43 -9.70 11.25
CA LEU A 134 -6.97 -10.81 12.08
C LEU A 134 -8.06 -11.42 12.98
N GLY A 135 -9.28 -10.88 13.00
CA GLY A 135 -10.37 -11.34 13.87
C GLY A 135 -10.19 -10.94 15.34
N ARG A 136 -9.35 -9.94 15.61
CA ARG A 136 -9.06 -9.41 16.95
C ARG A 136 -9.46 -7.93 17.06
N PRO A 137 -10.75 -7.60 17.16
CA PRO A 137 -11.16 -6.23 17.42
C PRO A 137 -10.61 -5.75 18.76
N THR A 138 -10.06 -4.53 18.79
CA THR A 138 -9.58 -3.88 20.02
C THR A 138 -9.90 -2.38 20.01
N SER A 139 -9.52 -1.67 21.08
CA SER A 139 -9.64 -0.22 21.23
C SER A 139 -8.43 0.51 20.63
N PRO A 140 -8.60 1.74 20.08
CA PRO A 140 -7.46 2.57 19.65
C PRO A 140 -6.45 2.89 20.77
N SER A 141 -6.88 2.81 22.03
CA SER A 141 -6.02 3.05 23.21
C SER A 141 -5.17 1.83 23.59
N ASP A 142 -5.40 0.67 22.99
CA ASP A 142 -4.65 -0.55 23.26
C ASP A 142 -3.21 -0.42 22.69
N PRO A 143 -2.15 -0.68 23.47
CA PRO A 143 -0.77 -0.74 22.97
C PRO A 143 -0.59 -1.68 21.77
N ILE A 144 -1.41 -2.73 21.65
CA ILE A 144 -1.41 -3.64 20.50
C ILE A 144 -1.83 -2.91 19.22
N ALA A 145 -2.85 -2.04 19.29
CA ALA A 145 -3.28 -1.22 18.16
C ALA A 145 -2.17 -0.26 17.71
N LEU A 146 -1.43 0.32 18.66
CA LEU A 146 -0.28 1.17 18.33
C LEU A 146 0.81 0.40 17.59
N ARG A 147 1.19 -0.78 18.09
CA ARG A 147 2.22 -1.63 17.44
C ARG A 147 1.79 -2.09 16.04
N ALA A 148 0.55 -2.56 15.89
CA ALA A 148 -0.01 -2.93 14.59
C ALA A 148 -0.02 -1.73 13.61
N GLY A 149 -0.34 -0.54 14.14
CA GLY A 149 -0.31 0.72 13.40
C GLY A 149 1.10 1.10 12.92
N THR A 150 2.11 0.89 13.76
CA THR A 150 3.52 1.09 13.38
C THR A 150 3.93 0.19 12.23
N ILE A 151 3.56 -1.10 12.25
CA ILE A 151 3.82 -2.02 11.12
C ILE A 151 3.21 -1.48 9.82
N ALA A 152 1.98 -0.96 9.87
CA ALA A 152 1.32 -0.38 8.71
C ALA A 152 2.00 0.90 8.21
N LEU A 153 2.47 1.76 9.13
CA LEU A 153 3.22 2.96 8.78
C LEU A 153 4.60 2.64 8.20
N ASP A 154 5.28 1.64 8.72
CA ASP A 154 6.59 1.19 8.22
C ASP A 154 6.45 0.66 6.80
N ALA A 155 5.42 -0.15 6.53
CA ALA A 155 5.10 -0.61 5.17
C ALA A 155 4.83 0.56 4.21
N LEU A 156 4.08 1.58 4.65
CA LEU A 156 3.84 2.81 3.88
C LEU A 156 5.12 3.61 3.64
N ALA A 157 5.99 3.73 4.65
CA ALA A 157 7.26 4.45 4.53
C ALA A 157 8.17 3.78 3.50
N VAL A 158 8.34 2.46 3.59
CA VAL A 158 9.12 1.66 2.63
C VAL A 158 8.58 1.83 1.20
N ALA A 159 7.26 1.77 1.02
CA ALA A 159 6.64 1.97 -0.28
C ALA A 159 6.87 3.39 -0.82
N SER A 160 6.66 4.42 0.01
CA SER A 160 6.90 5.82 -0.35
C SER A 160 8.35 6.08 -0.74
N ASP A 161 9.32 5.53 -0.01
CA ASP A 161 10.74 5.72 -0.32
C ASP A 161 11.13 5.03 -1.63
N ALA A 162 10.64 3.81 -1.86
CA ALA A 162 10.83 3.11 -3.12
C ALA A 162 10.16 3.84 -4.31
N LEU A 163 8.99 4.47 -4.08
CA LEU A 163 8.30 5.27 -5.10
C LEU A 163 9.15 6.49 -5.47
N ARG A 164 9.62 7.25 -4.48
CA ARG A 164 10.47 8.44 -4.69
C ARG A 164 11.78 8.10 -5.38
N ALA A 165 12.42 7.01 -4.98
CA ALA A 165 13.66 6.55 -5.61
C ALA A 165 13.47 6.20 -7.10
N ARG A 166 12.27 5.76 -7.49
CA ARG A 166 12.00 5.25 -8.85
C ARG A 166 11.33 6.27 -9.78
N PHE A 167 10.42 7.08 -9.26
CA PHE A 167 9.62 8.03 -10.02
C PHE A 167 10.03 9.49 -9.76
N GLY A 168 10.95 9.71 -8.82
CA GLY A 168 11.37 11.04 -8.37
C GLY A 168 10.50 11.56 -7.23
N THR A 169 10.99 12.62 -6.59
CA THR A 169 10.23 13.40 -5.62
C THR A 169 9.52 14.55 -6.31
N ALA A 170 8.34 14.91 -5.82
CA ALA A 170 7.75 16.21 -6.09
C ALA A 170 8.70 17.31 -5.62
N GLN A 171 9.45 17.94 -6.53
CA GLN A 171 10.12 19.19 -6.24
C GLN A 171 9.12 20.32 -6.53
N LEU A 172 8.61 20.94 -5.47
CA LEU A 172 8.05 22.28 -5.60
C LEU A 172 9.22 23.22 -5.94
N PRO A 173 9.09 24.12 -6.93
CA PRO A 173 10.08 25.18 -7.12
C PRO A 173 10.25 25.94 -5.79
N GLU A 174 11.49 26.17 -5.37
CA GLU A 174 11.82 26.78 -4.06
C GLU A 174 11.12 28.14 -3.85
N ASP A 175 10.73 28.81 -4.94
CA ASP A 175 10.11 30.13 -4.93
C ASP A 175 8.57 30.12 -4.85
N VAL A 176 7.92 28.95 -4.73
CA VAL A 176 6.45 28.85 -4.74
C VAL A 176 5.94 28.26 -3.44
N ALA A 177 5.28 29.10 -2.63
CA ALA A 177 4.56 28.65 -1.45
C ALA A 177 3.53 27.54 -1.81
N PRO A 178 3.38 26.48 -1.00
CA PRO A 178 2.51 25.33 -1.32
C PRO A 178 1.07 25.70 -1.69
N SER A 179 0.56 26.80 -1.13
CA SER A 179 -0.78 27.35 -1.40
C SER A 179 -0.95 27.97 -2.79
N LEU A 180 0.15 28.35 -3.45
CA LEU A 180 0.16 28.94 -4.80
C LEU A 180 0.33 27.87 -5.89
N ALA A 181 1.08 26.81 -5.62
CA ALA A 181 1.26 25.70 -6.56
C ALA A 181 -0.06 24.98 -6.88
N ALA A 182 -0.96 24.83 -5.90
CA ALA A 182 -2.28 24.22 -6.10
C ALA A 182 -3.27 25.07 -6.92
N LYS A 183 -3.05 26.40 -7.01
CA LYS A 183 -3.91 27.33 -7.77
C LYS A 183 -3.50 27.46 -9.24
N ALA A 184 -2.23 27.24 -9.57
CA ALA A 184 -1.71 27.38 -10.94
C ALA A 184 -2.03 26.16 -11.85
N ALA A 185 -2.52 25.06 -11.27
CA ALA A 185 -2.90 23.84 -11.99
C ALA A 185 -4.40 23.74 -12.35
N ARG A 186 -5.16 24.83 -12.20
CA ARG A 186 -6.55 24.98 -12.68
C ARG A 186 -6.59 25.99 -13.81
#